data_AF-F9P607-F1
#
_entry.id   AF-F9P607-F1
#
_cell.length_a   1.000
_cell.length_b   1.000
_cell.length_c   1.000
_cell.angle_alpha   90.00
_cell.angle_beta   90.00
_cell.angle_gamma   90.00
#
_symmetry.space_group_name_H-M   'P 1'
#
loop_
_entity.id
_entity.type
_entity.pdbx_description
1 polymer ?
#
loop_
_entity_poly.entity_id
_entity_poly.type
_entity_poly.pdbx_seq_one_letter_code
_entity_poly.pdbx_strand_id
1 'polypeptide(L)' 'MIDKEIISDIKNSVNIVEIIGEVVALTKAGRNYLGLCPFHGEKPHHSM' A
#
# COMPACT_ATOMS: atom_id res chain seq x y z
N MET A 1 -22.33 -9.48 -12.05
CA MET A 1 -20.91 -9.78 -11.75
C MET A 1 -20.07 -8.88 -12.62
N ILE A 2 -18.94 -8.40 -12.12
CA ILE A 2 -17.99 -7.58 -12.89
C ILE A 2 -17.01 -8.52 -13.61
N ASP A 3 -16.68 -8.24 -14.86
CA ASP A 3 -15.75 -9.05 -15.65
C ASP A 3 -14.34 -9.02 -15.08
N LYS A 4 -13.65 -10.17 -15.16
CA LYS A 4 -12.27 -10.32 -14.66
C LYS A 4 -11.29 -9.44 -15.43
N GLU A 5 -11.53 -9.20 -16.70
CA GLU A 5 -10.74 -8.30 -17.55
C GLU A 5 -10.79 -6.88 -17.00
N ILE A 6 -11.99 -6.38 -16.69
CA ILE A 6 -12.18 -5.07 -16.05
C ILE A 6 -11.41 -4.99 -14.72
N ILE A 7 -11.45 -6.04 -13.89
CA ILE A 7 -10.68 -6.09 -12.63
C ILE A 7 -9.17 -6.02 -12.89
N SER A 8 -8.68 -6.70 -13.94
CA SER A 8 -7.27 -6.69 -14.32
C SER A 8 -6.82 -5.32 -14.81
N ASP A 9 -7.63 -4.69 -15.66
CA ASP A 9 -7.34 -3.35 -16.22
C ASP A 9 -7.27 -2.30 -15.10
N ILE A 10 -8.17 -2.39 -14.11
CA ILE A 10 -8.10 -1.53 -12.93
C ILE A 10 -6.79 -1.76 -12.17
N LYS A 11 -6.42 -3.02 -11.88
CA LYS A 11 -5.16 -3.31 -11.16
C LYS A 11 -3.91 -2.85 -11.90
N ASN A 12 -3.92 -2.91 -13.22
CA ASN A 12 -2.78 -2.51 -14.06
C ASN A 12 -2.68 -0.98 -14.25
N SER A 13 -3.79 -0.25 -14.11
CA SER A 13 -3.84 1.20 -14.30
C SER A 13 -3.54 2.01 -13.03
N VAL A 14 -3.48 1.37 -11.86
CA VAL A 14 -3.27 2.05 -10.58
C VAL A 14 -1.89 1.78 -9.99
N ASN A 15 -1.27 2.82 -9.44
CA ASN A 15 -0.06 2.68 -8.62
C ASN A 15 -0.45 2.51 -7.15
N ILE A 16 -0.31 1.28 -6.63
CA ILE A 16 -0.68 0.98 -5.24
C ILE A 16 0.12 1.80 -4.20
N VAL A 17 1.34 2.24 -4.54
CA VAL A 17 2.17 3.06 -3.63
C VAL A 17 1.57 4.45 -3.45
N GLU A 18 1.06 5.05 -4.53
CA GLU A 18 0.41 6.36 -4.48
C GLU A 18 -0.89 6.29 -3.67
N ILE A 19 -1.73 5.29 -3.95
CA ILE A 19 -3.01 5.11 -3.27
C ILE A 19 -2.84 4.88 -1.76
N ILE A 20 -1.88 4.03 -1.36
CA ILE A 20 -1.62 3.80 0.08
C ILE A 20 -0.98 5.06 0.71
N GLY A 21 -0.17 5.79 -0.04
CA GLY A 21 0.52 7.02 0.39
C GLY A 21 -0.42 8.15 0.82
N GLU A 22 -1.68 8.15 0.36
CA GLU A 22 -2.71 9.09 0.78
C GLU A 22 -3.10 8.92 2.27
N VAL A 23 -2.91 7.71 2.83
CA VAL A 23 -3.32 7.37 4.20
C VAL A 23 -2.12 7.04 5.10
N VAL A 24 -1.07 6.45 4.54
CA VAL A 24 0.12 6.00 5.28
C VAL A 24 1.36 6.71 4.75
N ALA A 25 2.13 7.34 5.63
CA ALA A 25 3.43 7.86 5.27
C ALA A 25 4.39 6.71 4.92
N LEU A 26 4.73 6.58 3.63
CA LEU A 26 5.61 5.55 3.11
C LEU A 26 7.04 6.08 2.89
N THR A 27 8.04 5.28 3.25
CA THR A 27 9.46 5.52 3.00
C THR A 27 10.03 4.39 2.13
N LYS A 28 10.80 4.73 1.10
CA LYS A 28 11.43 3.74 0.21
C LYS A 28 12.53 2.98 0.94
N ALA A 29 12.46 1.65 0.92
CA ALA A 29 13.42 0.72 1.52
C ALA A 29 13.82 -0.35 0.48
N GLY A 30 14.88 -0.06 -0.27
CA GLY A 30 15.32 -0.89 -1.39
C GLY A 30 14.26 -0.98 -2.48
N ARG A 31 13.74 -2.18 -2.73
CA ARG A 31 12.66 -2.44 -3.70
C ARG A 31 11.26 -2.22 -3.14
N ASN A 32 11.14 -2.05 -1.82
CA ASN A 32 9.87 -1.97 -1.10
C ASN A 32 9.63 -0.56 -0.56
N TYR A 33 8.44 -0.36 0.01
CA TYR A 33 8.05 0.82 0.78
C TYR A 33 7.59 0.39 2.17
N LEU A 34 8.02 1.11 3.21
CA LEU A 34 7.70 0.85 4.61
C LEU A 34 6.91 2.01 5.20
N GLY A 35 5.96 1.72 6.09
CA GLY A 35 5.16 2.72 6.79
C GLY A 35 4.46 2.11 8.01
N LEU A 36 3.82 2.94 8.81
CA LEU A 36 3.05 2.49 9.97
C LEU A 36 1.77 1.79 9.52
N CYS A 37 1.45 0.65 10.15
CA CYS A 37 0.22 -0.06 9.85
C CYS A 37 -0.98 0.79 10.33
N PRO A 38 -1.93 1.16 9.45
CA PRO A 38 -3.10 1.94 9.85
C PRO A 38 -4.18 1.07 10.53
N PHE A 39 -4.00 -0.25 10.55
CA PHE A 39 -5.00 -1.21 11.06
C PHE A 39 -4.71 -1.71 12.47
N HIS A 40 -3.45 -1.64 12.93
CA HIS A 40 -3.06 -2.07 14.26
C HIS A 40 -2.64 -0.85 15.08
N GLY A 41 -3.35 -0.59 16.18
CA GLY A 41 -3.15 0.57 17.06
C GLY A 41 -2.02 0.41 18.08
N GLU A 42 -1.14 -0.58 17.95
CA GLU A 42 0.01 -0.73 18.83
C GLU A 42 1.23 0.00 18.27
N LYS A 43 2.00 0.60 19.19
CA LYS A 43 3.24 1.32 18.89
C LYS A 43 4.11 0.49 17.93
N PRO A 44 4.75 1.11 16.93
CA PRO A 44 5.58 0.38 15.99
C PRO A 44 6.65 -0.38 16.75
N HIS A 45 6.52 -1.70 16.79
CA HIS A 45 7.57 -2.61 17.26
C HIS A 45 8.65 -2.77 16.17
N HIS A 46 9.04 -1.64 15.56
CA HIS A 46 10.28 -1.48 14.83
C HIS A 46 11.16 -0.54 15.64
N SER A 47 11.52 -0.98 16.85
CA SER A 47 12.88 -0.76 17.31
C SER A 47 13.79 -1.51 16.36
N MET A 48 14.81 -0.83 15.86
CA MET A 48 15.86 -1.37 14.98
C MET A 48 16.32 -2.78 15.36
#